data_AF-A0A662C2N3-F1
#
_entry.id   AF-A0A662C2N3-F1
#
_cell.length_a   1.000
_cell.length_b   1.000
_cell.length_c   1.000
_cell.angle_alpha   90.00
_cell.angle_beta   90.00
_cell.angle_gamma   90.00
#
_symmetry.space_group_name_H-M   'P 1'
#
loop_
_entity.id
_entity.type
_entity.pdbx_description
1 polymer ?
#
loop_
_entity_poly.entity_id
_entity_poly.type
_entity_poly.pdbx_seq_one_letter_code
_entity_poly.pdbx_strand_id
1 'polypeptide(L)'
;MKKVLLGFAVVGMLLSACQKEDQIMKTDSNQTMNQTVPGQYVVVLKPSTNKSFNSLNYTQKVQFVKEEAKQVVAKYDISEDAVQLAYGTALRGFSAKLSDNELKQLKNDNRIDYIVPDKVFILKKPVPEPPPPTGEDVPYGIARVGTGDGTGKTAWIIDTGIDFDHPDLNVNVSKAAVFTRDKTADDNNGHGSHCAGTVAAIDNEFGVIGVAAGATVVPVKVLDRRGSGYYSWIIAGVDYVAANAASGDAANMSLGGGVYQPIDDAVYAASQKGIYFALAAGNESDDALNHSPARVNGPNIWTVSAMDVNDNFAYFSNYGTPVDFCMPGVSVYSTFKNGGYTTYSGTSMAAPHMCGVLLMTNGHPSTDGYVNNDPDGDADPIGHL
;
A
#
# COMPACT_ATOMS: atom_id res chain seq x y z
N MET A 1 -12.93 57.63 66.29
CA MET A 1 -13.38 57.91 64.90
C MET A 1 -13.46 56.58 64.15
N LYS A 2 -14.56 56.39 63.42
CA LYS A 2 -15.00 55.15 62.76
C LYS A 2 -13.90 54.49 61.92
N LYS A 3 -13.77 53.16 62.01
CA LYS A 3 -14.16 52.22 60.95
C LYS A 3 -14.10 50.77 61.44
N VAL A 4 -15.17 50.07 61.11
CA VAL A 4 -15.49 48.66 61.32
C VAL A 4 -14.64 47.80 60.38
N LEU A 5 -14.20 46.60 60.82
CA LEU A 5 -14.30 45.40 59.99
C LEU A 5 -14.27 44.12 60.82
N LEU A 6 -15.30 43.30 60.60
CA LEU A 6 -15.53 41.94 61.04
C LEU A 6 -14.44 40.99 60.47
N GLY A 7 -14.04 39.98 61.25
CA GLY A 7 -13.27 38.84 60.77
C GLY A 7 -13.59 37.60 61.59
N PHE A 8 -14.54 36.81 61.13
CA PHE A 8 -14.96 35.54 61.71
C PHE A 8 -13.86 34.48 61.60
N ALA A 9 -13.62 33.75 62.68
CA ALA A 9 -12.89 32.49 62.69
C ALA A 9 -13.77 31.39 62.07
N VAL A 10 -13.26 30.68 61.06
CA VAL A 10 -13.84 29.42 60.58
C VAL A 10 -12.79 28.32 60.68
N VAL A 11 -13.18 27.29 61.41
CA VAL A 11 -12.49 26.04 61.71
C VAL A 11 -12.29 25.23 60.44
N GLY A 12 -11.11 24.63 60.28
CA GLY A 12 -10.75 23.80 59.14
C GLY A 12 -11.60 22.54 59.00
N MET A 13 -12.10 22.32 57.79
CA MET A 13 -12.48 21.00 57.28
C MET A 13 -11.45 20.59 56.24
N LEU A 14 -10.69 19.53 56.54
CA LEU A 14 -9.88 18.80 55.58
C LEU A 14 -10.83 18.05 54.63
N LEU A 15 -11.01 18.57 53.42
CA LEU A 15 -11.58 17.83 52.31
C LEU A 15 -10.43 17.17 51.55
N SER A 16 -10.22 15.87 51.79
CA SER A 16 -9.48 15.01 50.86
C SER A 16 -10.32 14.87 49.59
N ALA A 17 -10.04 15.72 48.59
CA ALA A 17 -10.51 15.50 47.24
C ALA A 17 -9.64 14.40 46.61
N CYS A 18 -10.16 13.18 46.54
CA CYS A 18 -9.69 12.18 45.58
C CYS A 18 -9.90 12.77 44.18
N GLN A 19 -8.85 13.31 43.60
CA GLN A 19 -8.80 13.59 42.18
C GLN A 19 -8.75 12.22 41.50
N LYS A 20 -9.87 11.81 40.90
CA LYS A 20 -9.87 10.70 39.94
C LYS A 20 -8.90 11.11 38.85
N GLU A 21 -7.75 10.45 38.81
CA GLU A 21 -6.95 10.35 37.59
C GLU A 21 -7.92 9.89 36.50
N ASP A 22 -8.17 10.77 35.55
CA ASP A 22 -8.81 10.41 34.30
C ASP A 22 -7.96 9.30 33.70
N GLN A 23 -8.50 8.08 33.77
CA GLN A 23 -8.06 7.00 32.93
C GLN A 23 -8.27 7.49 31.50
N ILE A 24 -7.17 7.92 30.88
CA ILE A 24 -7.05 8.01 29.43
C ILE A 24 -7.47 6.63 28.94
N MET A 25 -8.69 6.56 28.40
CA MET A 25 -9.12 5.41 27.62
C MET A 25 -8.08 5.26 26.52
N LYS A 26 -7.27 4.21 26.62
CA LYS A 26 -6.56 3.67 25.47
C LYS A 26 -7.63 3.39 24.42
N THR A 27 -7.72 4.24 23.41
CA THR A 27 -8.41 3.89 22.17
C THR A 27 -7.56 2.83 21.49
N ASP A 28 -7.78 1.57 21.86
CA ASP A 28 -7.40 0.43 21.05
C ASP A 28 -8.10 0.55 19.69
N SER A 29 -7.37 1.02 18.68
CA SER A 29 -7.69 0.82 17.26
C SER A 29 -6.45 1.01 16.39
N ASN A 30 -5.37 0.32 16.77
CA ASN A 30 -4.14 0.22 15.97
C ASN A 30 -4.14 -0.97 14.98
N GLN A 31 -5.29 -1.62 14.76
CA GLN A 31 -5.34 -2.74 13.82
C GLN A 31 -5.93 -2.29 12.48
N THR A 32 -5.12 -2.38 11.43
CA THR A 32 -5.61 -2.58 10.07
C THR A 32 -6.59 -3.76 10.11
N MET A 33 -7.88 -3.49 9.97
CA MET A 33 -8.94 -4.48 10.16
C MET A 33 -8.94 -5.47 9.01
N ASN A 34 -8.17 -6.55 9.19
CA ASN A 34 -8.00 -7.65 8.25
C ASN A 34 -9.21 -8.60 8.31
N GLN A 35 -10.40 -8.04 8.10
CA GLN A 35 -11.66 -8.76 8.25
C GLN A 35 -11.91 -9.66 7.04
N THR A 36 -12.20 -10.92 7.32
CA THR A 36 -12.71 -11.87 6.32
C THR A 36 -14.01 -11.33 5.72
N VAL A 37 -14.13 -11.39 4.39
CA VAL A 37 -15.36 -11.08 3.66
C VAL A 37 -16.26 -12.32 3.68
N PRO A 38 -17.42 -12.29 4.36
CA PRO A 38 -18.29 -13.47 4.44
C PRO A 38 -18.73 -13.96 3.05
N GLY A 39 -18.54 -15.25 2.81
CA GLY A 39 -18.96 -15.90 1.57
C GLY A 39 -18.16 -15.52 0.32
N GLN A 40 -17.01 -14.85 0.45
CA GLN A 40 -16.11 -14.55 -0.67
C GLN A 40 -14.75 -15.18 -0.46
N TYR A 41 -14.20 -15.78 -1.52
CA TYR A 41 -12.98 -16.58 -1.47
C TYR A 41 -12.07 -16.26 -2.65
N VAL A 42 -10.76 -16.37 -2.42
CA VAL A 42 -9.75 -16.49 -3.48
C VAL A 42 -9.44 -17.98 -3.65
N VAL A 43 -9.62 -18.47 -4.88
CA VAL A 43 -9.36 -19.84 -5.30
C VAL A 43 -8.11 -19.83 -6.17
N VAL A 44 -7.03 -20.42 -5.66
CA VAL A 44 -5.78 -20.57 -6.39
C VAL A 44 -5.78 -21.91 -7.12
N LEU A 45 -5.48 -21.86 -8.41
CA LEU A 45 -5.45 -23.04 -9.26
C LEU A 45 -4.01 -23.54 -9.40
N LYS A 46 -3.87 -24.85 -9.59
CA LYS A 46 -2.60 -25.47 -9.96
C LYS A 46 -2.08 -24.92 -11.29
N PRO A 47 -0.79 -25.10 -11.63
CA PRO A 47 -0.26 -24.68 -12.91
C PRO A 47 -1.06 -25.24 -14.10
N SER A 48 -1.21 -24.43 -15.16
CA SER A 48 -1.91 -24.87 -16.38
C SER A 48 -1.17 -26.02 -17.04
N THR A 49 -1.88 -27.09 -17.38
CA THR A 49 -1.36 -28.17 -18.24
C THR A 49 -1.43 -27.80 -19.71
N ASN A 50 -2.15 -26.72 -20.06
CA ASN A 50 -2.24 -26.24 -21.42
C ASN A 50 -0.98 -25.43 -21.78
N LYS A 51 -0.14 -26.01 -22.64
CA LYS A 51 1.11 -25.40 -23.11
C LYS A 51 0.91 -24.05 -23.81
N SER A 52 -0.24 -23.80 -24.43
CA SER A 52 -0.50 -22.52 -25.10
C SER A 52 -0.83 -21.39 -24.12
N PHE A 53 -1.14 -21.71 -22.85
CA PHE A 53 -1.51 -20.70 -21.85
C PHE A 53 -0.41 -19.65 -21.65
N ASN A 54 0.86 -20.10 -21.62
CA ASN A 54 1.99 -19.23 -21.34
C ASN A 54 2.22 -18.17 -22.44
N SER A 55 1.85 -18.48 -23.69
CA SER A 55 1.99 -17.57 -24.84
C SER A 55 0.82 -16.58 -25.01
N LEU A 56 -0.24 -16.71 -24.22
CA LEU A 56 -1.38 -15.80 -24.28
C LEU A 56 -1.00 -14.42 -23.73
N ASN A 57 -1.60 -13.36 -24.31
CA ASN A 57 -1.53 -12.03 -23.72
C ASN A 57 -2.39 -11.93 -22.44
N TYR A 58 -2.29 -10.81 -21.72
CA TYR A 58 -3.01 -10.60 -20.46
C TYR A 58 -4.51 -10.89 -20.54
N THR A 59 -5.22 -10.21 -21.45
CA THR A 59 -6.68 -10.35 -21.61
C THR A 59 -7.07 -11.79 -21.94
N GLN A 60 -6.28 -12.46 -22.79
CA GLN A 60 -6.50 -13.86 -23.14
C GLN A 60 -6.25 -14.79 -21.94
N LYS A 61 -5.23 -14.54 -21.11
CA LYS A 61 -4.95 -15.33 -19.89
C LYS A 61 -6.08 -15.19 -18.87
N VAL A 62 -6.50 -13.96 -18.59
CA VAL A 62 -7.62 -13.69 -17.68
C VAL A 62 -8.89 -14.38 -18.17
N GLN A 63 -9.20 -14.27 -19.47
CA GLN A 63 -10.37 -14.91 -20.04
C GLN A 63 -10.26 -16.45 -20.02
N PHE A 64 -9.08 -17.00 -20.29
CA PHE A 64 -8.83 -18.44 -20.20
C PHE A 64 -9.10 -18.95 -18.77
N VAL A 65 -8.53 -18.30 -17.76
CA VAL A 65 -8.72 -18.69 -16.36
C VAL A 65 -10.17 -18.49 -15.93
N LYS A 66 -10.86 -17.45 -16.43
CA LYS A 66 -12.28 -17.23 -16.15
C LYS A 66 -13.17 -18.35 -16.69
N GLU A 67 -12.94 -18.80 -17.92
CA GLU A 67 -13.71 -19.90 -18.51
C GLU A 67 -13.40 -21.23 -17.82
N GLU A 68 -12.15 -21.46 -17.42
CA GLU A 68 -11.82 -22.62 -16.59
C GLU A 68 -12.46 -22.55 -15.20
N ALA A 69 -12.47 -21.39 -14.55
CA ALA A 69 -13.14 -21.18 -13.28
C ALA A 69 -14.64 -21.49 -13.37
N LYS A 70 -15.31 -21.05 -14.45
CA LYS A 70 -16.71 -21.40 -14.73
C LYS A 70 -16.92 -22.91 -14.86
N GLN A 71 -16.03 -23.61 -15.58
CA GLN A 71 -16.07 -25.07 -15.68
C GLN A 71 -15.80 -25.76 -14.34
N VAL A 72 -14.96 -25.16 -13.48
CA VAL A 72 -14.70 -25.66 -12.13
C VAL A 72 -15.97 -25.55 -11.27
N VAL A 73 -16.61 -24.38 -11.22
CA VAL A 73 -17.80 -24.17 -10.39
C VAL A 73 -19.03 -24.94 -10.91
N ALA A 74 -19.24 -24.97 -12.23
CA ALA A 74 -20.37 -25.67 -12.85
C ALA A 74 -20.37 -27.18 -12.60
N LYS A 75 -19.19 -27.81 -12.45
CA LYS A 75 -19.06 -29.24 -12.09
C LYS A 75 -19.71 -29.59 -10.75
N TYR A 76 -19.86 -28.62 -9.86
CA TYR A 76 -20.45 -28.78 -8.53
C TYR A 76 -21.82 -28.09 -8.40
N ASP A 77 -22.48 -27.82 -9.53
CA ASP A 77 -23.79 -27.13 -9.58
C ASP A 77 -23.78 -25.72 -8.96
N ILE A 78 -22.60 -25.09 -8.90
CA ILE A 78 -22.43 -23.70 -8.46
C ILE A 78 -22.64 -22.78 -9.67
N SER A 79 -23.38 -21.69 -9.48
CA SER A 79 -23.62 -20.71 -10.55
C SER A 79 -22.32 -20.13 -11.10
N GLU A 80 -22.21 -19.99 -12.43
CA GLU A 80 -21.06 -19.33 -13.06
C GLU A 80 -20.91 -17.87 -12.64
N ASP A 81 -22.01 -17.20 -12.25
CA ASP A 81 -22.02 -15.83 -11.73
C ASP A 81 -21.35 -15.73 -10.35
N ALA A 82 -21.07 -16.86 -9.69
CA ALA A 82 -20.25 -16.89 -8.49
C ALA A 82 -18.85 -16.35 -8.75
N VAL A 83 -18.29 -16.58 -9.94
CA VAL A 83 -16.93 -16.13 -10.33
C VAL A 83 -16.92 -14.61 -10.53
N GLN A 84 -16.15 -13.90 -9.72
CA GLN A 84 -16.08 -12.43 -9.72
C GLN A 84 -14.91 -11.90 -10.57
N LEU A 85 -13.68 -12.33 -10.25
CA LEU A 85 -12.45 -11.95 -10.96
C LEU A 85 -11.64 -13.19 -11.32
N ALA A 86 -10.76 -13.07 -12.32
CA ALA A 86 -9.79 -14.08 -12.68
C ALA A 86 -8.42 -13.44 -12.90
N TYR A 87 -7.36 -14.19 -12.58
CA TYR A 87 -5.97 -13.76 -12.66
C TYR A 87 -5.19 -14.86 -13.39
N GLY A 88 -4.23 -14.48 -14.23
CA GLY A 88 -3.53 -15.46 -15.07
C GLY A 88 -2.06 -15.18 -15.35
N THR A 89 -1.47 -14.14 -14.77
CA THR A 89 -0.09 -13.72 -15.06
C THR A 89 0.84 -13.88 -13.85
N ALA A 90 0.56 -13.18 -12.76
CA ALA A 90 1.26 -13.28 -11.48
C ALA A 90 0.69 -14.41 -10.63
N LEU A 91 -0.63 -14.56 -10.61
CA LEU A 91 -1.31 -15.65 -9.92
C LEU A 91 -2.25 -16.33 -10.91
N ARG A 92 -2.35 -17.66 -10.86
CA ARG A 92 -3.38 -18.38 -11.62
C ARG A 92 -4.52 -18.72 -10.68
N GLY A 93 -5.64 -18.04 -10.82
CA GLY A 93 -6.76 -18.23 -9.90
C GLY A 93 -7.94 -17.33 -10.20
N PHE A 94 -8.94 -17.36 -9.33
CA PHE A 94 -10.12 -16.53 -9.43
C PHE A 94 -10.68 -16.20 -8.04
N SER A 95 -11.49 -15.14 -7.94
CA SER A 95 -12.34 -14.93 -6.76
C SER A 95 -13.75 -15.39 -7.03
N ALA A 96 -14.41 -15.94 -6.00
CA ALA A 96 -15.78 -16.40 -6.10
C ALA A 96 -16.60 -16.13 -4.83
N LYS A 97 -17.89 -15.92 -5.01
CA LYS A 97 -18.87 -15.94 -3.92
C LYS A 97 -19.42 -17.35 -3.73
N LEU A 98 -19.23 -17.92 -2.55
CA LEU A 98 -19.58 -19.30 -2.23
C LEU A 98 -20.27 -19.36 -0.87
N SER A 99 -21.33 -20.16 -0.76
CA SER A 99 -21.85 -20.64 0.51
C SER A 99 -20.93 -21.69 1.14
N ASP A 100 -21.13 -21.98 2.43
CA ASP A 100 -20.34 -23.00 3.14
C ASP A 100 -20.43 -24.38 2.49
N ASN A 101 -21.57 -24.73 1.89
CA ASN A 101 -21.74 -26.00 1.21
C ASN A 101 -20.99 -26.04 -0.12
N GLU A 102 -21.09 -24.98 -0.91
CA GLU A 102 -20.38 -24.85 -2.19
C GLU A 102 -18.87 -24.84 -1.97
N LEU A 103 -18.37 -24.14 -0.94
CA LEU A 103 -16.96 -24.18 -0.54
C LEU A 103 -16.49 -25.61 -0.23
N LYS A 104 -17.28 -26.37 0.55
CA LYS A 104 -16.95 -27.76 0.91
C LYS A 104 -16.87 -28.65 -0.32
N GLN A 105 -17.77 -28.46 -1.29
CA GLN A 105 -17.76 -29.21 -2.55
C GLN A 105 -16.53 -28.84 -3.40
N LEU A 106 -16.31 -27.54 -3.58
CA LEU A 106 -15.26 -26.99 -4.44
C LEU A 106 -13.85 -27.41 -4.01
N LYS A 107 -13.59 -27.54 -2.70
CA LYS A 107 -12.31 -28.03 -2.15
C LYS A 107 -11.88 -29.40 -2.67
N ASN A 108 -12.79 -30.20 -3.25
CA ASN A 108 -12.48 -31.52 -3.80
C ASN A 108 -12.07 -31.49 -5.28
N ASP A 109 -12.02 -30.32 -5.94
CA ASP A 109 -11.60 -30.26 -7.35
C ASP A 109 -10.09 -30.40 -7.48
N ASN A 110 -9.65 -31.32 -8.35
CA ASN A 110 -8.23 -31.63 -8.51
C ASN A 110 -7.42 -30.52 -9.20
N ARG A 111 -8.08 -29.54 -9.83
CA ARG A 111 -7.43 -28.35 -10.44
C ARG A 111 -7.11 -27.27 -9.42
N ILE A 112 -7.76 -27.28 -8.26
CA ILE A 112 -7.54 -26.30 -7.20
C ILE A 112 -6.30 -26.69 -6.42
N ASP A 113 -5.46 -25.70 -6.14
CA ASP A 113 -4.32 -25.84 -5.25
C ASP A 113 -4.77 -25.56 -3.81
N TYR A 114 -5.30 -24.36 -3.56
CA TYR A 114 -5.86 -24.00 -2.27
C TYR A 114 -6.95 -22.92 -2.39
N ILE A 115 -7.76 -22.80 -1.33
CA ILE A 115 -8.83 -21.80 -1.22
C ILE A 115 -8.68 -21.09 0.11
N VAL A 116 -8.66 -19.76 0.07
CA VAL A 116 -8.66 -18.92 1.28
C VAL A 116 -9.84 -17.95 1.26
N PRO A 117 -10.40 -17.58 2.42
CA PRO A 117 -11.37 -16.48 2.49
C PRO A 117 -10.74 -15.19 1.95
N ASP A 118 -11.52 -14.40 1.23
CA ASP A 118 -11.09 -13.06 0.85
C ASP A 118 -11.08 -12.16 2.09
N LYS A 119 -10.21 -11.16 2.09
CA LYS A 119 -10.04 -10.21 3.19
C LYS A 119 -10.17 -8.78 2.69
N VAL A 120 -10.47 -7.86 3.59
CA VAL A 120 -10.49 -6.42 3.31
C VAL A 120 -9.25 -5.77 3.87
N PHE A 121 -8.62 -4.91 3.07
CA PHE A 121 -7.70 -3.88 3.54
C PHE A 121 -8.41 -2.52 3.60
N ILE A 122 -8.14 -1.74 4.64
CA ILE A 122 -8.70 -0.40 4.81
C ILE A 122 -7.58 0.55 5.22
N LEU A 123 -7.33 1.58 4.41
CA LEU A 123 -6.45 2.68 4.77
C LEU A 123 -6.98 3.40 6.01
N LYS A 124 -6.06 3.75 6.91
CA LYS A 124 -6.38 4.72 7.96
C LYS A 124 -6.71 6.05 7.30
N LYS A 125 -7.81 6.68 7.71
CA LYS A 125 -8.15 8.01 7.18
C LYS A 125 -7.03 8.98 7.54
N PRO A 126 -6.43 9.64 6.55
CA PRO A 126 -5.51 10.71 6.85
C PRO A 126 -6.22 11.87 7.56
N VAL A 127 -5.48 12.56 8.41
CA VAL A 127 -5.84 13.89 8.91
C VAL A 127 -5.13 14.89 7.99
N PRO A 128 -5.83 15.60 7.09
CA PRO A 128 -5.19 16.57 6.24
C PRO A 128 -4.73 17.78 7.06
N GLU A 129 -3.47 18.16 6.92
CA GLU A 129 -2.94 19.45 7.35
C GLU A 129 -3.06 20.50 6.23
N PRO A 130 -3.10 21.81 6.55
CA PRO A 130 -3.27 22.88 5.57
C PRO A 130 -2.05 23.03 4.62
N PRO A 131 -2.20 23.76 3.50
CA PRO A 131 -1.26 23.70 2.38
C PRO A 131 0.01 24.54 2.64
N PRO A 132 1.19 24.05 2.23
CA PRO A 132 2.35 24.89 1.88
C PRO A 132 2.71 24.76 0.37
N PRO A 133 3.73 25.40 -0.20
CA PRO A 133 4.21 26.76 -0.07
C PRO A 133 3.78 27.65 -1.27
N THR A 134 4.21 28.91 -1.27
CA THR A 134 4.18 29.80 -2.45
C THR A 134 5.44 29.57 -3.29
N GLY A 135 5.46 28.50 -4.10
CA GLY A 135 6.60 28.05 -4.92
C GLY A 135 6.76 26.53 -4.87
N GLU A 136 7.79 26.00 -5.54
CA GLU A 136 8.19 24.60 -5.43
C GLU A 136 8.93 24.32 -4.12
N ASP A 137 8.63 23.19 -3.51
CA ASP A 137 9.34 22.67 -2.34
C ASP A 137 10.11 21.39 -2.69
N VAL A 138 11.22 21.17 -2.01
CA VAL A 138 11.87 19.85 -1.98
C VAL A 138 11.53 19.24 -0.62
N PRO A 139 10.52 18.35 -0.54
CA PRO A 139 10.16 17.75 0.74
C PRO A 139 11.37 17.14 1.43
N TYR A 140 11.44 17.24 2.77
CA TYR A 140 12.64 16.82 3.51
C TYR A 140 13.09 15.39 3.15
N GLY A 141 12.12 14.48 2.93
CA GLY A 141 12.41 13.09 2.60
C GLY A 141 13.09 12.95 1.24
N ILE A 142 12.69 13.76 0.26
CA ILE A 142 13.28 13.84 -1.07
C ILE A 142 14.72 14.38 -0.97
N ALA A 143 14.93 15.43 -0.17
CA ALA A 143 16.27 15.94 0.11
C ALA A 143 17.16 14.90 0.84
N ARG A 144 16.56 14.04 1.68
CA ARG A 144 17.27 13.03 2.48
C ARG A 144 17.73 11.83 1.66
N VAL A 145 16.96 11.39 0.67
CA VAL A 145 17.25 10.19 -0.15
C VAL A 145 17.84 10.53 -1.53
N GLY A 146 17.75 11.79 -1.94
CA GLY A 146 18.16 12.28 -3.24
C GLY A 146 17.01 12.36 -4.25
N THR A 147 17.20 13.19 -5.28
CA THR A 147 16.29 13.30 -6.44
C THR A 147 17.08 13.41 -7.75
N GLY A 148 16.48 13.00 -8.87
CA GLY A 148 17.00 13.24 -10.21
C GLY A 148 15.94 13.09 -11.31
N ASP A 149 16.34 13.39 -12.56
CA ASP A 149 15.45 13.34 -13.73
C ASP A 149 14.99 11.91 -14.04
N GLY A 150 13.71 11.65 -13.76
CA GLY A 150 13.02 10.40 -14.00
C GLY A 150 12.39 10.26 -15.38
N THR A 151 12.56 11.24 -16.27
CA THR A 151 11.93 11.24 -17.60
C THR A 151 12.23 9.95 -18.37
N GLY A 152 11.18 9.33 -18.91
CA GLY A 152 11.26 8.05 -19.64
C GLY A 152 11.23 6.80 -18.76
N LYS A 153 11.22 6.94 -17.42
CA LYS A 153 10.98 5.85 -16.46
C LYS A 153 9.49 5.76 -16.11
N THR A 154 9.04 4.58 -15.66
CA THR A 154 7.62 4.34 -15.32
C THR A 154 7.47 3.76 -13.93
N ALA A 155 6.65 4.42 -13.09
CA ALA A 155 6.21 3.92 -11.80
C ALA A 155 4.73 3.48 -11.87
N TRP A 156 4.43 2.32 -11.29
CA TRP A 156 3.08 1.80 -11.17
C TRP A 156 2.59 1.98 -9.73
N ILE A 157 1.49 2.71 -9.55
CA ILE A 157 0.95 3.01 -8.22
C ILE A 157 -0.28 2.12 -7.98
N ILE A 158 -0.08 1.04 -7.21
CA ILE A 158 -1.12 0.07 -6.87
C ILE A 158 -1.81 0.54 -5.58
N ASP A 159 -2.83 1.40 -5.71
CA ASP A 159 -3.39 2.16 -4.59
C ASP A 159 -4.85 2.62 -4.85
N THR A 160 -5.25 3.81 -4.39
CA THR A 160 -6.55 4.43 -4.60
C THR A 160 -6.71 5.09 -5.96
N GLY A 161 -5.76 4.93 -6.88
CA GLY A 161 -5.69 5.64 -8.15
C GLY A 161 -4.76 6.85 -8.09
N ILE A 162 -4.72 7.65 -9.14
CA ILE A 162 -3.98 8.92 -9.20
C ILE A 162 -4.91 9.96 -9.82
N ASP A 163 -4.86 11.19 -9.31
CA ASP A 163 -5.55 12.34 -9.88
C ASP A 163 -5.08 12.60 -11.32
N PHE A 164 -5.97 12.38 -12.30
CA PHE A 164 -5.59 12.31 -13.71
C PHE A 164 -5.08 13.62 -14.29
N ASP A 165 -5.53 14.76 -13.76
CA ASP A 165 -5.17 16.09 -14.23
C ASP A 165 -4.38 16.89 -13.21
N HIS A 166 -3.74 16.22 -12.24
CA HIS A 166 -2.84 16.87 -11.30
C HIS A 166 -1.72 17.59 -12.07
N PRO A 167 -1.55 18.92 -11.90
CA PRO A 167 -0.64 19.71 -12.73
C PRO A 167 0.83 19.34 -12.53
N ASP A 168 1.12 18.69 -11.41
CA ASP A 168 2.46 18.30 -10.97
C ASP A 168 2.83 16.84 -11.24
N LEU A 169 2.05 16.11 -12.04
CA LEU A 169 2.27 14.68 -12.31
C LEU A 169 2.12 14.34 -13.80
N ASN A 170 3.01 13.48 -14.30
CA ASN A 170 2.90 12.88 -15.63
C ASN A 170 2.08 11.57 -15.57
N VAL A 171 0.76 11.70 -15.47
CA VAL A 171 -0.14 10.54 -15.31
C VAL A 171 -0.47 9.88 -16.65
N ASN A 172 -0.15 8.58 -16.78
CA ASN A 172 -0.51 7.80 -17.97
C ASN A 172 -1.89 7.14 -17.82
N VAL A 173 -2.93 7.90 -18.15
CA VAL A 173 -4.33 7.44 -18.13
C VAL A 173 -4.58 6.30 -19.12
N SER A 174 -3.83 6.20 -20.22
CA SER A 174 -4.05 5.16 -21.23
C SER A 174 -3.71 3.74 -20.74
N LYS A 175 -2.84 3.62 -19.73
CA LYS A 175 -2.48 2.36 -19.07
C LYS A 175 -3.21 2.13 -17.74
N ALA A 176 -4.07 3.06 -17.34
CA ALA A 176 -4.80 3.00 -16.08
C ALA A 176 -5.66 1.73 -15.95
N ALA A 177 -5.73 1.16 -14.75
CA ALA A 177 -6.59 0.01 -14.46
C ALA A 177 -7.41 0.21 -13.19
N VAL A 178 -8.61 -0.39 -13.17
CA VAL A 178 -9.57 -0.30 -12.06
C VAL A 178 -10.07 -1.69 -11.73
N PHE A 179 -9.86 -2.12 -10.49
CA PHE A 179 -10.36 -3.40 -9.97
C PHE A 179 -11.41 -3.22 -8.88
N THR A 180 -11.69 -1.97 -8.50
CA THR A 180 -12.75 -1.62 -7.56
C THR A 180 -14.11 -1.51 -8.25
N ARG A 181 -15.13 -1.06 -7.51
CA ARG A 181 -16.44 -0.72 -8.06
C ARG A 181 -16.52 0.69 -8.65
N ASP A 182 -15.43 1.47 -8.58
CA ASP A 182 -15.38 2.80 -9.17
C ASP A 182 -15.28 2.69 -10.70
N LYS A 183 -15.61 3.77 -11.41
CA LYS A 183 -15.67 3.77 -12.89
C LYS A 183 -14.32 4.02 -13.55
N THR A 184 -13.42 4.71 -12.86
CA THR A 184 -12.14 5.19 -13.38
C THR A 184 -11.06 4.99 -12.32
N ALA A 185 -9.79 5.03 -12.75
CA ALA A 185 -8.63 4.97 -11.85
C ALA A 185 -8.29 6.34 -11.25
N ASP A 186 -9.20 7.30 -11.39
CA ASP A 186 -9.05 8.66 -10.89
C ASP A 186 -9.19 8.68 -9.36
N ASP A 187 -8.37 9.49 -8.71
CA ASP A 187 -8.17 9.40 -7.27
C ASP A 187 -9.20 10.20 -6.47
N ASN A 188 -10.20 9.49 -5.98
CA ASN A 188 -11.24 10.07 -5.15
C ASN A 188 -10.87 10.03 -3.64
N ASN A 189 -9.78 9.37 -3.28
CA ASN A 189 -9.31 9.26 -1.90
C ASN A 189 -8.21 10.29 -1.63
N GLY A 190 -7.17 10.28 -2.46
CA GLY A 190 -6.00 11.15 -2.45
C GLY A 190 -4.70 10.48 -1.98
N HIS A 191 -4.78 9.27 -1.41
CA HIS A 191 -3.61 8.52 -0.94
C HIS A 191 -2.68 8.09 -2.09
N GLY A 192 -3.23 7.53 -3.17
CA GLY A 192 -2.44 7.12 -4.32
C GLY A 192 -1.81 8.29 -5.06
N SER A 193 -2.47 9.44 -5.14
CA SER A 193 -1.87 10.69 -5.65
C SER A 193 -0.67 11.11 -4.79
N HIS A 194 -0.82 11.09 -3.45
CA HIS A 194 0.27 11.38 -2.52
C HIS A 194 1.48 10.47 -2.72
N CYS A 195 1.26 9.17 -2.85
CA CYS A 195 2.34 8.24 -3.19
C CYS A 195 2.97 8.56 -4.56
N ALA A 196 2.17 8.88 -5.58
CA ALA A 196 2.65 9.21 -6.92
C ALA A 196 3.57 10.44 -6.92
N GLY A 197 3.22 11.49 -6.18
CA GLY A 197 4.06 12.68 -6.05
C GLY A 197 5.40 12.44 -5.39
N THR A 198 5.43 11.63 -4.32
CA THR A 198 6.69 11.26 -3.66
C THR A 198 7.62 10.52 -4.63
N VAL A 199 7.05 9.68 -5.50
CA VAL A 199 7.85 9.00 -6.54
C VAL A 199 8.31 9.98 -7.62
N ALA A 200 7.42 10.81 -8.16
CA ALA A 200 7.60 11.38 -9.50
C ALA A 200 7.01 12.77 -9.74
N ALA A 201 6.69 13.55 -8.71
CA ALA A 201 6.30 14.95 -8.90
C ALA A 201 7.35 15.70 -9.72
N ILE A 202 6.88 16.61 -10.58
CA ILE A 202 7.69 17.20 -11.65
C ILE A 202 8.50 18.37 -11.07
N ASP A 203 9.78 18.47 -11.43
CA ASP A 203 10.56 19.69 -11.23
C ASP A 203 10.09 20.77 -12.21
N ASN A 204 9.19 21.66 -11.78
CA ASN A 204 8.43 22.59 -12.63
C ASN A 204 8.15 23.99 -12.02
N GLU A 205 8.92 24.38 -10.99
CA GLU A 205 8.82 25.70 -10.32
C GLU A 205 7.60 25.90 -9.40
N PHE A 206 6.68 24.92 -9.28
CA PHE A 206 5.61 24.93 -8.27
C PHE A 206 5.41 23.56 -7.63
N GLY A 207 4.68 23.50 -6.52
CA GLY A 207 4.32 22.21 -5.94
C GLY A 207 5.46 21.52 -5.20
N VAL A 208 5.75 20.27 -5.55
CA VAL A 208 6.82 19.49 -4.93
C VAL A 208 7.63 18.71 -5.96
N ILE A 209 8.85 18.34 -5.60
CA ILE A 209 9.70 17.45 -6.41
C ILE A 209 9.63 16.01 -5.91
N GLY A 210 9.50 15.03 -6.80
CA GLY A 210 9.60 13.59 -6.49
C GLY A 210 11.03 13.06 -6.55
N VAL A 211 11.27 11.85 -6.05
CA VAL A 211 12.62 11.22 -6.11
C VAL A 211 13.07 10.98 -7.56
N ALA A 212 12.18 10.48 -8.41
CA ALA A 212 12.38 10.31 -9.84
C ALA A 212 11.58 11.39 -10.59
N ALA A 213 11.98 12.66 -10.43
CA ALA A 213 11.24 13.83 -10.88
C ALA A 213 10.81 13.71 -12.35
N GLY A 214 9.52 13.89 -12.62
CA GLY A 214 8.97 13.82 -13.97
C GLY A 214 8.81 12.42 -14.58
N ALA A 215 9.12 11.34 -13.84
CA ALA A 215 8.79 9.98 -14.29
C ALA A 215 7.29 9.81 -14.57
N THR A 216 6.96 8.91 -15.49
CA THR A 216 5.56 8.59 -15.79
C THR A 216 4.96 7.75 -14.67
N VAL A 217 3.79 8.15 -14.15
CA VAL A 217 3.06 7.37 -13.14
C VAL A 217 1.81 6.72 -13.74
N VAL A 218 1.60 5.43 -13.46
CA VAL A 218 0.44 4.67 -13.96
C VAL A 218 -0.48 4.30 -12.78
N PRO A 219 -1.75 4.73 -12.80
CA PRO A 219 -2.69 4.42 -11.73
C PRO A 219 -3.26 3.01 -11.86
N VAL A 220 -3.08 2.18 -10.83
CA VAL A 220 -3.70 0.85 -10.70
C VAL A 220 -4.60 0.87 -9.46
N LYS A 221 -5.88 1.20 -9.67
CA LYS A 221 -6.83 1.42 -8.58
C LYS A 221 -7.36 0.10 -8.04
N VAL A 222 -6.91 -0.27 -6.84
CA VAL A 222 -7.32 -1.46 -6.09
C VAL A 222 -8.03 -1.11 -4.78
N LEU A 223 -7.98 0.16 -4.37
CA LEU A 223 -8.67 0.72 -3.20
C LEU A 223 -9.73 1.73 -3.65
N ASP A 224 -10.93 1.64 -3.09
CA ASP A 224 -12.05 2.52 -3.44
C ASP A 224 -11.89 3.94 -2.87
N ARG A 225 -12.84 4.84 -3.17
CA ARG A 225 -12.83 6.22 -2.64
C ARG A 225 -12.71 6.32 -1.10
N ARG A 226 -13.06 5.27 -0.35
CA ARG A 226 -12.97 5.22 1.13
C ARG A 226 -11.65 4.62 1.61
N GLY A 227 -10.74 4.26 0.69
CA GLY A 227 -9.49 3.59 0.99
C GLY A 227 -9.66 2.11 1.30
N SER A 228 -10.77 1.49 0.87
CA SER A 228 -11.09 0.09 1.14
C SER A 228 -10.90 -0.76 -0.11
N GLY A 229 -10.25 -1.91 0.00
CA GLY A 229 -10.07 -2.85 -1.09
C GLY A 229 -10.10 -4.31 -0.64
N TYR A 230 -10.63 -5.18 -1.50
CA TYR A 230 -10.51 -6.63 -1.27
C TYR A 230 -9.13 -7.11 -1.71
N TYR A 231 -8.56 -8.10 -1.02
CA TYR A 231 -7.31 -8.71 -1.49
C TYR A 231 -7.46 -9.31 -2.89
N SER A 232 -8.64 -9.82 -3.26
CA SER A 232 -8.92 -10.18 -4.66
C SER A 232 -8.71 -9.04 -5.66
N TRP A 233 -9.03 -7.79 -5.31
CA TRP A 233 -8.78 -6.62 -6.16
C TRP A 233 -7.29 -6.26 -6.20
N ILE A 234 -6.62 -6.32 -5.05
CA ILE A 234 -5.18 -6.04 -4.92
C ILE A 234 -4.38 -7.04 -5.77
N ILE A 235 -4.71 -8.33 -5.68
CA ILE A 235 -4.11 -9.41 -6.49
C ILE A 235 -4.34 -9.15 -7.98
N ALA A 236 -5.54 -8.71 -8.38
CA ALA A 236 -5.82 -8.36 -9.78
C ALA A 236 -4.94 -7.20 -10.27
N GLY A 237 -4.69 -6.21 -9.40
CA GLY A 237 -3.77 -5.10 -9.67
C GLY A 237 -2.33 -5.58 -9.89
N VAL A 238 -1.82 -6.43 -9.01
CA VAL A 238 -0.48 -7.03 -9.17
C VAL A 238 -0.40 -7.89 -10.44
N ASP A 239 -1.45 -8.68 -10.75
CA ASP A 239 -1.54 -9.48 -11.97
C ASP A 239 -1.50 -8.63 -13.24
N TYR A 240 -2.16 -7.46 -13.21
CA TYR A 240 -2.15 -6.49 -14.29
C TYR A 240 -0.77 -5.83 -14.47
N VAL A 241 -0.14 -5.39 -13.38
CA VAL A 241 1.22 -4.82 -13.42
C VAL A 241 2.21 -5.85 -13.95
N ALA A 242 2.15 -7.09 -13.46
CA ALA A 242 2.98 -8.19 -13.96
C ALA A 242 2.83 -8.45 -15.47
N ALA A 243 1.71 -8.06 -16.08
CA ALA A 243 1.48 -8.29 -17.50
C ALA A 243 1.82 -7.10 -18.39
N ASN A 244 1.83 -5.88 -17.84
CA ASN A 244 1.88 -4.64 -18.62
C ASN A 244 3.07 -3.73 -18.28
N ALA A 245 3.72 -3.93 -17.13
CA ALA A 245 4.97 -3.27 -16.78
C ALA A 245 6.14 -3.88 -17.55
N ALA A 246 7.12 -3.03 -17.86
CA ALA A 246 8.38 -3.47 -18.43
C ALA A 246 9.36 -3.88 -17.31
N SER A 247 10.34 -4.72 -17.66
CA SER A 247 11.51 -4.92 -16.79
C SER A 247 12.21 -3.58 -16.59
N GLY A 248 12.53 -3.23 -15.35
CA GLY A 248 13.09 -1.92 -14.97
C GLY A 248 12.04 -0.88 -14.55
N ASP A 249 10.74 -1.13 -14.77
CA ASP A 249 9.68 -0.36 -14.12
C ASP A 249 9.64 -0.69 -12.61
N ALA A 250 9.13 0.24 -11.81
CA ALA A 250 8.90 0.03 -10.38
C ALA A 250 7.41 0.07 -10.04
N ALA A 251 7.00 -0.69 -9.03
CA ALA A 251 5.65 -0.76 -8.51
C ALA A 251 5.67 -0.41 -7.02
N ASN A 252 4.87 0.59 -6.64
CA ASN A 252 4.66 0.98 -5.25
C ASN A 252 3.39 0.31 -4.70
N MET A 253 3.53 -0.37 -3.57
CA MET A 253 2.42 -0.96 -2.81
C MET A 253 2.40 -0.40 -1.38
N SER A 254 1.77 0.76 -1.24
CA SER A 254 1.56 1.45 0.05
C SER A 254 0.36 0.90 0.83
N LEU A 255 0.23 -0.43 0.85
CA LEU A 255 -0.89 -1.18 1.41
C LEU A 255 -0.39 -2.52 1.97
N GLY A 256 -1.13 -3.08 2.92
CA GLY A 256 -0.76 -4.34 3.53
C GLY A 256 -1.63 -4.68 4.73
N GLY A 257 -1.48 -5.87 5.28
CA GLY A 257 -2.24 -6.31 6.45
C GLY A 257 -1.68 -7.62 6.95
N GLY A 258 -2.29 -8.24 7.95
CA GLY A 258 -1.83 -9.54 8.44
C GLY A 258 -1.72 -10.62 7.35
N VAL A 259 -0.87 -11.63 7.59
CA VAL A 259 -0.50 -12.70 6.63
C VAL A 259 -1.62 -13.15 5.68
N TYR A 260 -1.31 -13.14 4.39
CA TYR A 260 -2.20 -13.54 3.31
C TYR A 260 -1.45 -14.07 2.07
N GLN A 261 -1.28 -15.40 2.01
CA GLN A 261 -0.43 -16.06 1.00
C GLN A 261 -0.71 -15.70 -0.48
N PRO A 262 -1.96 -15.55 -0.97
CA PRO A 262 -2.16 -15.27 -2.40
C PRO A 262 -1.54 -13.96 -2.90
N ILE A 263 -1.47 -12.92 -2.06
CA ILE A 263 -0.81 -11.68 -2.47
C ILE A 263 0.71 -11.85 -2.45
N ASP A 264 1.23 -12.62 -1.50
CA ASP A 264 2.66 -12.92 -1.39
C ASP A 264 3.13 -13.65 -2.66
N ASP A 265 2.38 -14.66 -3.09
CA ASP A 265 2.65 -15.43 -4.30
C ASP A 265 2.60 -14.55 -5.56
N ALA A 266 1.60 -13.66 -5.65
CA ALA A 266 1.44 -12.76 -6.78
C ALA A 266 2.58 -11.73 -6.88
N VAL A 267 2.97 -11.11 -5.76
CA VAL A 267 4.09 -10.15 -5.74
C VAL A 267 5.39 -10.84 -6.11
N TYR A 268 5.68 -12.00 -5.52
CA TYR A 268 6.88 -12.78 -5.84
C TYR A 268 6.95 -13.14 -7.33
N ALA A 269 5.84 -13.64 -7.91
CA ALA A 269 5.79 -14.01 -9.32
C ALA A 269 5.90 -12.78 -10.25
N ALA A 270 5.33 -11.63 -9.86
CA ALA A 270 5.46 -10.40 -10.61
C ALA A 270 6.90 -9.88 -10.62
N SER A 271 7.60 -9.93 -9.48
CA SER A 271 8.99 -9.44 -9.37
C SER A 271 9.98 -10.21 -10.24
N GLN A 272 9.71 -11.51 -10.52
CA GLN A 272 10.52 -12.33 -11.43
C GLN A 272 10.54 -11.80 -12.88
N LYS A 273 9.65 -10.86 -13.23
CA LYS A 273 9.62 -10.23 -14.55
C LYS A 273 10.53 -9.00 -14.65
N GLY A 274 11.33 -8.73 -13.62
CA GLY A 274 12.24 -7.59 -13.56
C GLY A 274 11.56 -6.29 -13.13
N ILE A 275 10.38 -6.37 -12.52
CA ILE A 275 9.67 -5.21 -11.96
C ILE A 275 10.14 -5.02 -10.52
N TYR A 276 10.57 -3.82 -10.16
CA TYR A 276 11.00 -3.50 -8.79
C TYR A 276 9.79 -3.20 -7.91
N PHE A 277 9.57 -3.97 -6.85
CA PHE A 277 8.48 -3.74 -5.90
C PHE A 277 8.99 -3.03 -4.65
N ALA A 278 8.41 -1.88 -4.33
CA ALA A 278 8.56 -1.21 -3.04
C ALA A 278 7.30 -1.46 -2.20
N LEU A 279 7.47 -2.15 -1.08
CA LEU A 279 6.38 -2.60 -0.20
C LEU A 279 6.44 -1.83 1.12
N ALA A 280 5.31 -1.30 1.58
CA ALA A 280 5.24 -0.73 2.93
C ALA A 280 5.31 -1.85 3.99
N ALA A 281 6.17 -1.69 5.00
CA ALA A 281 6.31 -2.68 6.09
C ALA A 281 5.04 -2.83 6.95
N GLY A 282 4.22 -1.78 7.02
CA GLY A 282 3.03 -1.67 7.87
C GLY A 282 3.21 -0.68 9.02
N ASN A 283 2.15 -0.44 9.79
CA ASN A 283 2.06 0.67 10.76
C ASN A 283 1.51 0.21 12.13
N GLU A 284 1.84 -1.02 12.53
CA GLU A 284 1.33 -1.69 13.71
C GLU A 284 2.34 -1.80 14.86
N SER A 285 3.57 -1.30 14.68
CA SER A 285 4.69 -1.53 15.59
C SER A 285 4.92 -3.03 15.84
N ASP A 286 4.83 -3.84 14.79
CA ASP A 286 4.93 -5.31 14.83
C ASP A 286 6.03 -5.81 13.88
N ASP A 287 6.38 -7.10 14.01
CA ASP A 287 7.30 -7.77 13.09
C ASP A 287 6.65 -7.93 11.71
N ALA A 288 7.29 -7.36 10.68
CA ALA A 288 6.85 -7.39 9.28
C ALA A 288 6.62 -8.83 8.75
N LEU A 289 7.19 -9.87 9.37
CA LEU A 289 6.89 -11.27 9.06
C LEU A 289 5.40 -11.63 9.21
N ASN A 290 4.69 -10.89 10.06
CA ASN A 290 3.27 -11.06 10.30
C ASN A 290 2.39 -10.33 9.27
N HIS A 291 2.99 -9.60 8.31
CA HIS A 291 2.29 -8.72 7.38
C HIS A 291 2.54 -9.11 5.93
N SER A 292 1.48 -9.13 5.12
CA SER A 292 1.51 -9.37 3.68
C SER A 292 1.08 -8.11 2.92
N PRO A 293 1.82 -7.70 1.86
CA PRO A 293 2.96 -8.40 1.27
C PRO A 293 4.33 -8.09 1.91
N ALA A 294 4.42 -7.33 2.99
CA ALA A 294 5.69 -6.91 3.62
C ALA A 294 6.66 -8.07 3.94
N ARG A 295 6.14 -9.26 4.25
CA ARG A 295 6.95 -10.45 4.53
C ARG A 295 7.58 -11.11 3.30
N VAL A 296 7.26 -10.66 2.09
CA VAL A 296 7.71 -11.29 0.85
C VAL A 296 9.16 -10.93 0.59
N ASN A 297 10.03 -11.93 0.61
CA ASN A 297 11.43 -11.76 0.25
C ASN A 297 11.73 -12.44 -1.09
N GLY A 298 12.44 -11.74 -1.98
CA GLY A 298 12.78 -12.25 -3.31
C GLY A 298 13.54 -11.22 -4.14
N PRO A 299 14.02 -11.59 -5.33
CA PRO A 299 14.67 -10.63 -6.21
C PRO A 299 13.67 -9.55 -6.64
N ASN A 300 14.15 -8.32 -6.76
CA ASN A 300 13.37 -7.15 -7.14
C ASN A 300 12.24 -6.78 -6.17
N ILE A 301 12.35 -7.10 -4.88
CA ILE A 301 11.37 -6.76 -3.85
C ILE A 301 12.12 -6.10 -2.70
N TRP A 302 11.62 -4.95 -2.25
CA TRP A 302 12.14 -4.19 -1.13
C TRP A 302 11.01 -3.82 -0.19
N THR A 303 11.09 -4.26 1.06
CA THR A 303 10.18 -3.88 2.13
C THR A 303 10.76 -2.71 2.91
N VAL A 304 9.92 -1.72 3.20
CA VAL A 304 10.37 -0.40 3.60
C VAL A 304 9.74 0.02 4.93
N SER A 305 10.57 0.20 5.95
CA SER A 305 10.20 0.82 7.24
C SER A 305 10.25 2.35 7.14
N ALA A 306 9.72 3.03 8.15
CA ALA A 306 9.58 4.49 8.16
C ALA A 306 10.45 5.16 9.23
N MET A 307 11.03 6.32 8.89
CA MET A 307 11.74 7.21 9.82
C MET A 307 11.27 8.67 9.73
N ASP A 308 11.59 9.44 10.77
CA ASP A 308 11.40 10.89 10.82
C ASP A 308 12.58 11.69 10.25
N VAL A 309 12.47 13.02 10.30
CA VAL A 309 13.49 13.97 9.79
C VAL A 309 14.84 13.91 10.51
N ASN A 310 14.90 13.29 11.69
CA ASN A 310 16.13 13.13 12.47
C ASN A 310 16.71 11.71 12.34
N ASP A 311 16.31 10.98 11.29
CA ASP A 311 16.64 9.57 11.07
C ASP A 311 16.22 8.69 12.26
N ASN A 312 15.20 9.06 13.05
CA ASN A 312 14.67 8.18 14.09
C ASN A 312 13.59 7.26 13.52
N PHE A 313 13.63 5.99 13.90
CA PHE A 313 12.62 5.01 13.54
C PHE A 313 11.23 5.50 13.99
N ALA A 314 10.28 5.48 13.07
CA ALA A 314 8.93 5.96 13.34
C ALA A 314 8.24 5.00 14.31
N TYR A 315 7.69 5.53 15.41
CA TYR A 315 7.12 4.70 16.48
C TYR A 315 6.04 3.70 16.03
N PHE A 316 5.36 3.98 14.91
CA PHE A 316 4.32 3.11 14.35
C PHE A 316 4.86 2.07 13.36
N SER A 317 6.07 2.23 12.83
CA SER A 317 6.56 1.39 11.74
C SER A 317 6.71 -0.06 12.20
N ASN A 318 6.36 -0.99 11.31
CA ASN A 318 6.77 -2.38 11.48
C ASN A 318 8.28 -2.51 11.22
N TYR A 319 8.88 -3.52 11.83
CA TYR A 319 10.32 -3.80 11.88
C TYR A 319 10.58 -5.28 11.57
N GLY A 320 11.83 -5.76 11.68
CA GLY A 320 12.16 -7.17 11.57
C GLY A 320 12.80 -7.55 10.24
N THR A 321 13.26 -8.80 10.19
CA THR A 321 14.08 -9.35 9.10
C THR A 321 13.56 -9.22 7.66
N PRO A 322 12.25 -9.03 7.38
CA PRO A 322 11.80 -8.73 6.02
C PRO A 322 12.12 -7.32 5.54
N VAL A 323 12.40 -6.38 6.45
CA VAL A 323 12.69 -4.99 6.07
C VAL A 323 14.07 -4.93 5.43
N ASP A 324 14.14 -4.29 4.26
CA ASP A 324 15.39 -4.12 3.51
C ASP A 324 16.01 -2.74 3.77
N PHE A 325 15.16 -1.71 3.94
CA PHE A 325 15.59 -0.32 4.12
C PHE A 325 14.60 0.49 4.94
N CYS A 326 15.10 1.53 5.61
CA CYS A 326 14.31 2.59 6.20
C CYS A 326 14.26 3.81 5.29
N MET A 327 13.08 4.41 5.14
CA MET A 327 12.87 5.60 4.32
C MET A 327 12.06 6.68 5.05
N PRO A 328 12.15 7.97 4.64
CA PRO A 328 11.35 9.04 5.20
C PRO A 328 9.85 8.74 5.11
N GLY A 329 9.18 8.64 6.26
CA GLY A 329 7.77 8.26 6.35
C GLY A 329 6.97 9.04 7.38
N VAL A 330 7.53 10.08 8.00
CA VAL A 330 6.84 10.93 8.98
C VAL A 330 6.76 12.36 8.47
N SER A 331 5.56 12.92 8.39
CA SER A 331 5.33 14.28 7.90
C SER A 331 5.85 14.48 6.47
N VAL A 332 5.56 13.52 5.59
CA VAL A 332 5.94 13.56 4.18
C VAL A 332 4.94 14.41 3.41
N TYR A 333 5.43 15.51 2.86
CA TYR A 333 4.66 16.43 2.03
C TYR A 333 4.67 16.00 0.57
N SER A 334 3.51 15.91 -0.07
CA SER A 334 3.37 15.48 -1.48
C SER A 334 2.04 15.94 -2.09
N THR A 335 1.87 15.68 -3.39
CA THR A 335 0.65 15.90 -4.19
C THR A 335 -0.59 15.26 -3.56
N PHE A 336 -1.77 15.73 -3.93
CA PHE A 336 -3.06 15.28 -3.43
C PHE A 336 -4.15 15.52 -4.47
N LYS A 337 -5.27 14.81 -4.38
CA LYS A 337 -6.37 14.95 -5.35
C LYS A 337 -6.87 16.39 -5.55
N ASN A 338 -7.41 16.65 -6.73
CA ASN A 338 -7.86 17.95 -7.23
C ASN A 338 -6.74 18.98 -7.35
N GLY A 339 -5.54 18.55 -7.79
CA GLY A 339 -4.35 19.40 -7.92
C GLY A 339 -3.84 19.96 -6.59
N GLY A 340 -4.18 19.31 -5.48
CA GLY A 340 -3.84 19.76 -4.14
C GLY A 340 -2.54 19.17 -3.64
N TYR A 341 -2.21 19.44 -2.38
CA TYR A 341 -1.06 18.85 -1.70
C TYR A 341 -1.41 18.63 -0.23
N THR A 342 -0.72 17.68 0.41
CA THR A 342 -0.97 17.35 1.81
C THR A 342 0.21 16.62 2.45
N THR A 343 0.22 16.56 3.77
CA THR A 343 1.27 15.92 4.56
C THR A 343 0.74 14.65 5.21
N TYR A 344 1.34 13.49 4.94
CA TYR A 344 0.99 12.20 5.56
C TYR A 344 2.18 11.55 6.27
N SER A 345 1.84 10.65 7.20
CA SER A 345 2.80 9.79 7.89
C SER A 345 2.36 8.34 7.76
N GLY A 346 3.32 7.46 7.50
CA GLY A 346 3.15 6.02 7.37
C GLY A 346 4.28 5.39 6.58
N THR A 347 4.47 4.07 6.72
CA THR A 347 5.28 3.29 5.78
C THR A 347 4.75 3.37 4.34
N SER A 348 3.46 3.70 4.19
CA SER A 348 2.84 4.09 2.92
C SER A 348 3.48 5.32 2.25
N MET A 349 4.16 6.18 3.00
CA MET A 349 4.90 7.36 2.50
C MET A 349 6.40 7.09 2.40
N ALA A 350 6.90 6.08 3.13
CA ALA A 350 8.28 5.60 3.04
C ALA A 350 8.51 4.76 1.77
N ALA A 351 7.63 3.81 1.47
CA ALA A 351 7.68 2.96 0.28
C ALA A 351 7.81 3.73 -1.06
N PRO A 352 7.10 4.85 -1.32
CA PRO A 352 7.26 5.58 -2.57
C PRO A 352 8.61 6.30 -2.70
N HIS A 353 9.29 6.66 -1.61
CA HIS A 353 10.68 7.13 -1.70
C HIS A 353 11.56 6.03 -2.29
N MET A 354 11.48 4.80 -1.75
CA MET A 354 12.20 3.66 -2.28
C MET A 354 11.82 3.34 -3.73
N CYS A 355 10.53 3.39 -4.07
CA CYS A 355 10.09 3.19 -5.46
C CYS A 355 10.80 4.15 -6.43
N GLY A 356 10.93 5.43 -6.07
CA GLY A 356 11.69 6.40 -6.85
C GLY A 356 13.19 6.09 -6.89
N VAL A 357 13.80 5.71 -5.75
CA VAL A 357 15.22 5.33 -5.69
C VAL A 357 15.50 4.13 -6.60
N LEU A 358 14.65 3.10 -6.57
CA LEU A 358 14.78 1.91 -7.41
C LEU A 358 14.71 2.25 -8.90
N LEU A 359 13.83 3.17 -9.30
CA LEU A 359 13.75 3.65 -10.68
C LEU A 359 15.03 4.37 -11.11
N MET A 360 15.57 5.23 -10.25
CA MET A 360 16.74 6.04 -10.56
C MET A 360 18.03 5.21 -10.59
N THR A 361 18.12 4.20 -9.73
CA THR A 361 19.29 3.32 -9.58
C THR A 361 19.21 2.01 -10.38
N ASN A 362 18.12 1.79 -11.11
CA ASN A 362 17.87 0.54 -11.83
C ASN A 362 17.93 -0.69 -10.89
N GLY A 363 17.26 -0.58 -9.73
CA GLY A 363 17.18 -1.65 -8.73
C GLY A 363 18.45 -1.83 -7.89
N HIS A 364 19.33 -0.83 -7.85
CA HIS A 364 20.61 -0.88 -7.12
C HIS A 364 20.75 0.31 -6.16
N PRO A 365 19.87 0.42 -5.15
CA PRO A 365 19.92 1.52 -4.19
C PRO A 365 21.25 1.54 -3.43
N SER A 366 21.74 2.73 -3.12
CA SER A 366 22.87 2.92 -2.21
C SER A 366 22.36 3.08 -0.77
N THR A 367 23.27 3.17 0.20
CA THR A 367 22.93 3.43 1.62
C THR A 367 23.65 4.68 2.12
N ASP A 368 22.98 5.45 2.97
CA ASP A 368 23.56 6.61 3.66
C ASP A 368 23.24 6.56 5.17
N GLY A 369 23.96 5.68 5.85
CA GLY A 369 23.81 5.44 7.28
C GLY A 369 22.70 4.44 7.62
N TYR A 370 22.30 4.48 8.89
CA TYR A 370 21.35 3.56 9.50
C TYR A 370 20.39 4.33 10.39
N VAL A 371 19.16 3.85 10.48
CA VAL A 371 18.13 4.48 11.30
C VAL A 371 18.47 4.40 12.79
N ASN A 372 18.17 5.46 13.54
CA ASN A 372 18.30 5.51 14.98
C ASN A 372 17.08 4.87 15.66
N ASN A 373 17.30 4.22 16.80
CA ASN A 373 16.25 3.66 17.66
C ASN A 373 15.37 2.59 17.00
N ASP A 374 15.95 1.77 16.12
CA ASP A 374 15.30 0.59 15.58
C ASP A 374 14.90 -0.38 16.73
N PRO A 375 13.62 -0.77 16.84
CA PRO A 375 13.14 -1.57 17.96
C PRO A 375 13.65 -3.02 18.01
N ASP A 376 14.12 -3.61 16.91
CA ASP A 376 14.57 -5.01 16.91
C ASP A 376 16.08 -5.20 17.18
N GLY A 377 16.82 -4.08 17.20
CA GLY A 377 18.25 -4.04 17.50
C GLY A 377 19.16 -4.30 16.28
N ASP A 378 18.61 -4.50 15.09
CA ASP A 378 19.32 -4.55 13.82
C ASP A 378 18.90 -3.36 12.97
N ALA A 379 19.62 -2.24 13.12
CA ALA A 379 19.20 -0.98 12.51
C ALA A 379 19.08 -1.12 10.99
N ASP A 380 17.89 -0.80 10.47
CA ASP A 380 17.64 -0.76 9.03
C ASP A 380 18.55 0.27 8.33
N PRO A 381 19.17 -0.08 7.17
CA PRO A 381 19.95 0.87 6.40
C PRO A 381 19.03 1.94 5.78
N ILE A 382 19.50 3.19 5.76
CA ILE A 382 18.76 4.28 5.10
C ILE A 382 19.10 4.26 3.63
N GLY A 383 18.10 4.07 2.77
CA GLY A 383 18.33 3.99 1.33
C GLY A 383 18.50 5.36 0.68
N HIS A 384 19.32 5.41 -0.36
CA HIS A 384 19.69 6.62 -1.08
C HIS A 384 19.89 6.34 -2.58
N LEU A 385 19.81 7.38 -3.42
CA LEU A 385 20.19 7.35 -4.84
C LEU A 385 21.64 6.89 -5.08
#